data_AF-A0A1V4WTM6-F1
#
_entry.id   AF-A0A1V4WTM6-F1
#
_cell.length_a   1.000
_cell.length_b   1.000
_cell.length_c   1.000
_cell.angle_alpha   90.00
_cell.angle_beta   90.00
_cell.angle_gamma   90.00
#
_symmetry.space_group_name_H-M   'P 1'
#
loop_
_entity.id
_entity.type
_entity.pdbx_description
1 polymer ?
#
loop_
_entity_poly.entity_id
_entity_poly.type
_entity_poly.pdbx_seq_one_letter_code
_entity_poly.pdbx_strand_id
1 'polypeptide(L)'
;MRETRAVRCDMWKVSFVICCFLAVSLLGAVCAYADTAPNGSYKKTCTAIYYNASADRITSASCKKMNGKSNTTQFNNCSQCINNGGDISNCDGTLECTGVNVPNVGSYQRSCFCCKMVGSTLGCYCKPKKGTSKWTTLSNAGNYSDIWNDDGKLKGK
;
A
#
# COMPACT_ATOMS: atom_id res chain seq x y z
N MET A 1 -43.34 -12.08 -3.86
CA MET A 1 -42.78 -13.06 -4.82
C MET A 1 -42.72 -12.37 -6.16
N ARG A 2 -41.51 -12.06 -6.65
CA ARG A 2 -41.27 -11.32 -7.89
C ARG A 2 -40.81 -12.30 -8.96
N GLU A 3 -41.45 -12.22 -10.11
CA GLU A 3 -41.26 -13.05 -11.31
C GLU A 3 -39.80 -13.07 -11.79
N THR A 4 -39.28 -14.25 -12.10
CA THR A 4 -38.12 -14.44 -12.98
C THR A 4 -38.62 -14.94 -14.33
N ARG A 5 -38.68 -14.04 -15.32
CA ARG A 5 -38.94 -14.39 -16.72
C ARG A 5 -37.67 -14.99 -17.33
N ALA A 6 -37.77 -16.25 -17.77
CA ALA A 6 -36.77 -16.89 -18.60
C ALA A 6 -36.82 -16.27 -20.01
N VAL A 7 -35.70 -15.72 -20.47
CA VAL A 7 -35.55 -15.26 -21.85
C VAL A 7 -35.17 -16.46 -22.70
N ARG A 8 -36.10 -16.93 -23.54
CA ARG A 8 -35.82 -17.89 -24.62
C ARG A 8 -35.15 -17.14 -25.76
N CYS A 9 -33.97 -17.59 -26.17
CA CYS A 9 -33.33 -17.11 -27.40
C CYS A 9 -33.82 -18.01 -28.55
N ASP A 10 -34.72 -17.50 -29.38
CA ASP A 10 -35.24 -18.19 -30.56
C ASP A 10 -34.13 -18.39 -31.58
N MET A 11 -33.84 -19.67 -31.85
CA MET A 11 -32.84 -20.12 -32.81
C MET A 11 -33.56 -20.80 -33.97
N TRP A 12 -33.99 -20.05 -34.99
CA TRP A 12 -34.30 -20.65 -36.31
C TRP A 12 -34.30 -19.59 -37.43
N LYS A 13 -33.36 -19.77 -38.36
CA LYS A 13 -33.36 -19.42 -39.82
C LYS A 13 -32.11 -18.64 -40.23
N VAL A 14 -30.96 -19.31 -40.20
CA VAL A 14 -29.80 -18.91 -41.00
C VAL A 14 -29.76 -19.83 -42.22
N SER A 15 -30.22 -19.31 -43.36
CA SER A 15 -30.21 -20.01 -44.64
C SER A 15 -28.76 -20.15 -45.12
N PHE A 16 -28.35 -21.38 -45.43
CA PHE A 16 -27.04 -21.73 -45.97
C PHE A 16 -26.77 -20.98 -47.27
N VAL A 17 -25.83 -20.02 -47.26
CA VAL A 17 -25.11 -19.58 -48.45
C VAL A 17 -23.62 -19.68 -48.14
N ILE A 18 -23.05 -20.78 -48.61
CA ILE A 18 -21.60 -21.07 -48.60
C ILE A 18 -20.98 -20.23 -49.72
N CYS A 19 -20.10 -19.28 -49.39
CA CYS A 19 -18.95 -18.93 -50.23
C CYS A 19 -18.00 -17.97 -49.49
N CYS A 20 -16.78 -18.47 -49.23
CA CYS A 20 -15.52 -17.74 -49.08
C CYS A 20 -15.52 -16.43 -48.26
N PHE A 21 -15.20 -16.48 -46.96
CA PHE A 21 -14.28 -15.51 -46.32
C PHE A 21 -13.75 -16.11 -45.01
N LEU A 22 -12.43 -16.28 -44.96
CA LEU A 22 -11.65 -16.61 -43.77
C LEU A 22 -11.69 -15.43 -42.80
N ALA A 23 -12.20 -15.64 -41.58
CA ALA A 23 -11.69 -15.08 -40.31
C ALA A 23 -12.73 -15.31 -39.22
N VAL A 24 -12.60 -16.42 -38.49
CA VAL A 24 -13.32 -16.62 -37.23
C VAL A 24 -12.63 -15.75 -36.18
N SER A 25 -13.07 -14.50 -36.04
CA SER A 25 -12.61 -13.62 -34.97
C SER A 25 -13.40 -13.90 -33.69
N LEU A 26 -12.93 -14.88 -32.91
CA LEU A 26 -13.30 -15.08 -31.50
C LEU A 26 -12.82 -13.86 -30.68
N LEU A 27 -13.62 -12.80 -30.63
CA LEU A 27 -13.41 -11.70 -29.69
C LEU A 27 -13.87 -12.17 -28.31
N GLY A 28 -12.97 -12.83 -27.58
CA GLY A 28 -13.14 -13.13 -26.17
C GLY A 28 -13.28 -11.82 -25.38
N ALA A 29 -14.41 -11.64 -24.70
CA ALA A 29 -14.60 -10.56 -23.75
C ALA A 29 -13.65 -10.77 -22.56
N VAL A 30 -12.53 -10.04 -22.54
CA VAL A 30 -11.61 -10.05 -21.40
C VAL A 30 -12.23 -9.17 -20.31
N CYS A 31 -12.72 -9.77 -19.23
CA CYS A 31 -13.12 -9.02 -18.05
C CYS A 31 -11.86 -8.40 -17.41
N ALA A 32 -11.73 -7.08 -17.44
CA ALA A 32 -10.69 -6.38 -16.70
C ALA A 32 -11.08 -6.33 -15.22
N TYR A 33 -10.45 -7.17 -14.39
CA TYR A 33 -10.51 -7.02 -12.94
C TYR A 33 -9.51 -5.92 -12.54
N ALA A 34 -9.95 -4.97 -11.71
CA ALA A 34 -9.03 -4.05 -11.09
C ALA A 34 -8.19 -4.81 -10.06
N ASP A 35 -6.86 -4.74 -10.17
CA ASP A 35 -5.96 -5.37 -9.23
C ASP A 35 -6.24 -4.86 -7.81
N THR A 36 -6.39 -5.78 -6.86
CA THR A 36 -6.61 -5.40 -5.47
C THR A 36 -5.29 -4.96 -4.85
N ALA A 37 -5.23 -3.69 -4.44
CA ALA A 37 -4.02 -3.15 -3.82
C ALA A 37 -3.65 -3.91 -2.53
N PRO A 38 -2.35 -4.12 -2.25
CA PRO A 38 -1.87 -4.87 -1.08
C PRO A 38 -2.40 -4.31 0.25
N ASN A 39 -2.46 -5.16 1.27
CA ASN A 39 -2.86 -4.69 2.60
C ASN A 39 -1.84 -3.72 3.19
N GLY A 40 -2.33 -2.79 4.01
CA GLY A 40 -1.47 -1.91 4.78
C GLY A 40 -2.23 -0.74 5.42
N SER A 41 -1.62 -0.10 6.41
CA SER A 41 -2.23 1.01 7.15
C SER A 41 -2.46 2.24 6.28
N TYR A 42 -1.72 2.40 5.18
CA TYR A 42 -1.86 3.50 4.24
C TYR A 42 -3.29 3.68 3.73
N LYS A 43 -4.06 2.59 3.56
CA LYS A 43 -5.47 2.62 3.10
C LYS A 43 -6.38 3.47 4.00
N LYS A 44 -6.00 3.73 5.25
CA LYS A 44 -6.77 4.59 6.18
C LYS A 44 -6.66 6.07 5.86
N THR A 45 -5.62 6.48 5.14
CA THR A 45 -5.27 7.90 4.94
C THR A 45 -4.92 8.26 3.50
N CYS A 46 -4.84 7.26 2.62
CA CYS A 46 -4.65 7.43 1.19
C CYS A 46 -5.94 7.11 0.43
N THR A 47 -6.15 7.83 -0.67
CA THR A 47 -7.28 7.70 -1.60
C THR A 47 -6.75 7.60 -3.03
N ALA A 48 -7.63 7.28 -4.00
CA ALA A 48 -7.27 7.14 -5.41
C ALA A 48 -6.02 6.24 -5.59
N ILE A 49 -6.07 5.04 -4.99
CA ILE A 49 -4.98 4.07 -4.99
C ILE A 49 -5.06 3.24 -6.27
N TYR A 50 -4.03 3.34 -7.10
CA TYR A 50 -3.84 2.55 -8.31
C TYR A 50 -2.69 1.59 -8.10
N TYR A 51 -2.96 0.29 -8.26
CA TYR A 51 -1.99 -0.79 -8.10
C TYR A 51 -1.84 -1.54 -9.42
N ASN A 52 -0.60 -1.87 -9.76
CA ASN A 52 -0.25 -2.77 -10.85
C ASN A 52 0.34 -4.03 -10.23
N ALA A 53 -0.40 -5.14 -10.29
CA ALA A 53 0.02 -6.40 -9.68
C ALA A 53 1.22 -7.01 -10.41
N SER A 54 1.26 -6.93 -11.75
CA SER A 54 2.36 -7.48 -12.55
C SER A 54 3.71 -6.81 -12.25
N ALA A 55 3.71 -5.53 -11.89
CA ALA A 55 4.90 -4.76 -11.52
C ALA A 55 5.11 -4.64 -10.00
N ASP A 56 4.26 -5.28 -9.18
CA ASP A 56 4.23 -5.18 -7.72
C ASP A 56 4.36 -3.74 -7.19
N ARG A 57 3.58 -2.83 -7.78
CA ARG A 57 3.74 -1.38 -7.59
C ARG A 57 2.42 -0.64 -7.41
N ILE A 58 2.35 0.17 -6.36
CA ILE A 58 1.39 1.28 -6.28
C ILE A 58 1.88 2.38 -7.22
N THR A 59 1.19 2.56 -8.34
CA THR A 59 1.56 3.50 -9.40
C THR A 59 1.09 4.92 -9.12
N SER A 60 0.09 5.09 -8.27
CA SER A 60 -0.35 6.39 -7.77
C SER A 60 -1.25 6.20 -6.54
N ALA A 61 -1.07 7.03 -5.52
CA ALA A 61 -1.97 7.17 -4.39
C ALA A 61 -1.94 8.61 -3.86
N SER A 62 -3.10 9.17 -3.52
CA SER A 62 -3.22 10.48 -2.89
C SER A 62 -3.27 10.32 -1.37
N CYS A 63 -2.15 10.55 -0.69
CA CYS A 63 -1.95 10.30 0.73
C CYS A 63 -1.95 11.60 1.55
N LYS A 64 -2.69 11.60 2.67
CA LYS A 64 -2.80 12.77 3.55
C LYS A 64 -1.49 13.00 4.33
N LYS A 65 -0.94 14.21 4.24
CA LYS A 65 0.17 14.74 5.04
C LYS A 65 -0.30 15.04 6.47
N MET A 66 0.64 15.13 7.41
CA MET A 66 0.36 15.48 8.80
C MET A 66 -0.25 16.89 8.95
N ASN A 67 0.09 17.80 8.04
CA ASN A 67 -0.51 19.15 7.99
C ASN A 67 -1.91 19.19 7.35
N GLY A 68 -2.48 18.03 7.00
CA GLY A 68 -3.81 17.91 6.44
C GLY A 68 -3.92 18.01 4.92
N LYS A 69 -2.89 18.51 4.23
CA LYS A 69 -2.83 18.52 2.75
C LYS A 69 -2.64 17.10 2.22
N SER A 70 -2.80 16.88 0.92
CA SER A 70 -2.51 15.59 0.27
C SER A 70 -1.23 15.65 -0.55
N ASN A 71 -0.65 14.49 -0.78
CA ASN A 71 0.49 14.27 -1.68
C ASN A 71 0.20 13.09 -2.59
N THR A 72 0.50 13.21 -3.88
CA THR A 72 0.50 12.05 -4.76
C THR A 72 1.84 11.32 -4.62
N THR A 73 1.79 10.02 -4.36
CA THR A 73 2.97 9.18 -4.11
C THR A 73 2.84 7.83 -4.82
N GLN A 74 3.95 7.10 -4.87
CA GLN A 74 4.09 5.82 -5.52
C GLN A 74 4.95 4.92 -4.63
N PHE A 75 4.80 3.60 -4.76
CA PHE A 75 5.57 2.65 -3.96
C PHE A 75 5.80 1.35 -4.73
N ASN A 76 7.04 0.87 -4.73
CA ASN A 76 7.46 -0.38 -5.40
C ASN A 76 7.70 -1.47 -4.36
N ASN A 77 7.79 -2.73 -4.80
CA ASN A 77 8.16 -3.87 -3.97
C ASN A 77 7.18 -4.05 -2.80
N CYS A 78 5.88 -3.91 -3.09
CA CYS A 78 4.82 -4.01 -2.09
C CYS A 78 4.84 -5.39 -1.42
N SER A 79 4.95 -6.44 -2.24
CA SER A 79 4.97 -7.83 -1.79
C SER A 79 6.19 -8.11 -0.91
N GLN A 80 7.38 -7.59 -1.27
CA GLN A 80 8.57 -7.73 -0.44
C GLN A 80 8.38 -7.09 0.94
N CYS A 81 7.77 -5.91 1.01
CA CYS A 81 7.51 -5.25 2.29
C CYS A 81 6.64 -6.12 3.22
N ILE A 82 5.50 -6.60 2.69
CA ILE A 82 4.55 -7.40 3.47
C ILE A 82 5.14 -8.76 3.85
N ASN A 83 5.84 -9.43 2.94
CA ASN A 83 6.47 -10.72 3.19
C ASN A 83 7.57 -10.65 4.27
N ASN A 84 8.21 -9.50 4.43
CA ASN A 84 9.18 -9.24 5.50
C ASN A 84 8.53 -8.87 6.85
N GLY A 85 7.21 -9.01 6.97
CA GLY A 85 6.45 -8.63 8.17
C GLY A 85 6.27 -7.12 8.33
N GLY A 86 6.49 -6.35 7.27
CA GLY A 86 6.33 -4.91 7.25
C GLY A 86 4.88 -4.47 7.02
N ASP A 87 4.68 -3.17 7.16
CA ASP A 87 3.45 -2.47 6.80
C ASP A 87 3.74 -1.39 5.77
N ILE A 88 2.91 -1.32 4.73
CA ILE A 88 2.91 -0.19 3.80
C ILE A 88 2.16 0.95 4.49
N SER A 89 2.92 1.95 4.92
CA SER A 89 2.44 3.06 5.73
C SER A 89 2.45 4.37 4.96
N ASN A 90 1.53 5.26 5.31
CA ASN A 90 1.60 6.66 4.90
C ASN A 90 2.43 7.48 5.90
N CYS A 91 3.60 7.92 5.45
CA CYS A 91 4.57 8.68 6.21
C CYS A 91 4.65 10.11 5.67
N ASP A 92 3.79 10.98 6.23
CA ASP A 92 3.63 12.38 5.84
C ASP A 92 3.35 12.60 4.34
N GLY A 93 2.44 11.80 3.79
CA GLY A 93 2.05 11.83 2.38
C GLY A 93 2.94 10.99 1.46
N THR A 94 3.90 10.25 2.00
CA THR A 94 4.77 9.34 1.24
C THR A 94 4.53 7.91 1.68
N LEU A 95 4.35 7.00 0.73
CA LEU A 95 4.23 5.58 1.04
C LEU A 95 5.61 4.99 1.35
N GLU A 96 5.72 4.27 2.46
CA GLU A 96 6.96 3.61 2.87
C GLU A 96 6.70 2.21 3.43
N CYS A 97 7.71 1.34 3.31
CA CYS A 97 7.74 0.10 4.08
C CYS A 97 8.27 0.37 5.49
N THR A 98 7.47 0.01 6.49
CA THR A 98 7.73 0.28 7.90
C THR A 98 7.57 -1.00 8.71
N GLY A 99 8.07 -1.05 9.94
CA GLY A 99 7.85 -2.22 10.81
C GLY A 99 8.81 -3.39 10.58
N VAL A 100 9.60 -3.39 9.50
CA VAL A 100 10.58 -4.45 9.21
C VAL A 100 11.83 -4.29 10.09
N ASN A 101 12.18 -5.34 10.84
CA ASN A 101 13.39 -5.45 11.66
C ASN A 101 13.60 -4.30 12.67
N VAL A 102 12.53 -3.63 13.09
CA VAL A 102 12.61 -2.57 14.09
C VAL A 102 12.80 -3.16 15.50
N PRO A 103 13.65 -2.57 16.35
CA PRO A 103 13.84 -3.05 17.71
C PRO A 103 12.53 -3.09 18.51
N ASN A 104 12.15 -4.25 19.02
CA ASN A 104 10.97 -4.39 19.86
C ASN A 104 11.30 -4.12 21.34
N VAL A 105 11.96 -2.99 21.60
CA VAL A 105 12.40 -2.59 22.94
C VAL A 105 11.99 -1.16 23.26
N GLY A 106 11.79 -0.89 24.55
CA GLY A 106 11.51 0.42 25.08
C GLY A 106 10.15 1.01 24.72
N SER A 107 10.03 2.32 24.92
CA SER A 107 8.74 3.04 24.90
C SER A 107 8.50 3.86 23.64
N TYR A 108 9.49 3.97 22.74
CA TYR A 108 9.42 4.87 21.59
C TYR A 108 8.21 4.58 20.69
N GLN A 109 7.83 3.31 20.50
CA GLN A 109 6.69 2.88 19.68
C GLN A 109 5.34 3.48 20.12
N ARG A 110 5.23 3.95 21.38
CA ARG A 110 4.01 4.61 21.88
C ARG A 110 3.79 6.01 21.31
N SER A 111 4.85 6.63 20.79
CA SER A 111 4.84 8.03 20.35
C SER A 111 5.61 8.30 19.06
N CYS A 112 6.25 7.28 18.50
CA CYS A 112 6.90 7.30 17.21
C CYS A 112 6.16 6.37 16.25
N PHE A 113 6.10 6.76 14.98
CA PHE A 113 5.45 6.02 13.91
C PHE A 113 6.29 6.12 12.63
N CYS A 114 5.90 5.35 11.61
CA CYS A 114 6.65 5.28 10.36
C CYS A 114 8.12 4.89 10.58
N CYS A 115 8.32 3.90 11.47
CA CYS A 115 9.65 3.46 11.84
C CYS A 115 10.20 2.45 10.83
N LYS A 116 11.45 2.65 10.40
CA LYS A 116 12.18 1.74 9.50
C LYS A 116 13.66 1.69 9.84
N MET A 117 14.29 0.57 9.52
CA MET A 117 15.74 0.41 9.61
C MET A 117 16.40 0.70 8.25
N VAL A 118 17.52 1.42 8.28
CA VAL A 118 18.45 1.53 7.16
C VAL A 118 19.83 1.15 7.69
N GLY A 119 20.31 -0.05 7.34
CA GLY A 119 21.46 -0.65 8.01
C GLY A 119 21.18 -0.84 9.50
N SER A 120 22.09 -0.38 10.38
CA SER A 120 21.91 -0.40 11.83
C SER A 120 21.18 0.83 12.39
N THR A 121 20.76 1.75 11.53
CA THR A 121 20.13 3.02 11.93
C THR A 121 18.61 2.91 11.89
N LEU A 122 17.98 3.11 13.04
CA LEU A 122 16.55 3.30 13.17
C LEU A 122 16.18 4.73 12.76
N GLY A 123 15.19 4.90 11.91
CA GLY A 123 14.55 6.18 11.63
C GLY A 123 13.05 6.11 11.91
N CYS A 124 12.48 7.15 12.52
CA CYS A 124 11.06 7.27 12.80
C CYS A 124 10.59 8.74 12.75
N TYR A 125 9.29 8.94 12.59
CA TYR A 125 8.64 10.19 12.99
C TYR A 125 8.22 10.11 14.45
N CYS A 126 8.80 10.94 15.32
CA CYS A 126 8.51 10.94 16.75
C CYS A 126 7.77 12.21 17.18
N LYS A 127 6.73 12.04 18.00
CA LYS A 127 5.90 13.15 18.50
C LYS A 127 6.59 13.86 19.67
N PRO A 128 6.89 15.17 19.57
CA PRO A 128 7.36 15.96 20.71
C PRO A 128 6.24 16.22 21.72
N LYS A 129 6.57 16.77 22.89
CA LYS A 129 5.59 17.21 23.90
C LYS A 129 4.67 18.30 23.36
N LYS A 130 5.18 19.16 22.47
CA LYS A 130 4.43 20.23 21.79
C LYS A 130 4.81 20.28 20.32
N GLY A 131 3.82 20.45 19.45
CA GLY A 131 4.00 20.58 18.00
C GLY A 131 3.76 19.29 17.22
N THR A 132 4.25 19.27 15.98
CA THR A 132 4.11 18.14 15.05
C THR A 132 5.27 17.18 15.17
N SER A 133 5.03 15.93 14.79
CA SER A 133 6.05 14.88 14.77
C SER A 133 7.21 15.23 13.84
N LYS A 134 8.42 14.83 14.22
CA LYS A 134 9.66 15.12 13.49
C LYS A 134 10.38 13.83 13.14
N TRP A 135 10.99 13.79 11.96
CA TRP A 135 11.89 12.70 11.60
C TRP A 135 13.14 12.74 12.47
N THR A 136 13.51 11.60 13.03
CA THR A 136 14.69 11.43 13.88
C THR A 136 15.30 10.06 13.64
N THR A 137 16.60 9.93 13.91
CA THR A 137 17.34 8.70 13.72
C THR A 137 18.15 8.33 14.96
N LEU A 138 18.43 7.04 15.09
CA LEU A 138 19.26 6.45 16.13
C LEU A 138 20.13 5.36 15.52
N SER A 139 21.45 5.59 15.50
CA SER A 139 22.42 4.63 15.00
C SER A 139 22.58 3.46 15.97
N ASN A 140 22.97 2.28 15.44
CA ASN A 140 23.19 1.06 16.23
C ASN A 140 21.98 0.66 17.08
N ALA A 141 20.76 0.90 16.57
CA ALA A 141 19.54 0.75 17.33
C ALA A 141 19.32 -0.68 17.83
N GLY A 142 19.80 -1.68 17.09
CA GLY A 142 19.73 -3.09 17.48
C GLY A 142 20.59 -3.46 18.71
N ASN A 143 21.49 -2.59 19.14
CA ASN A 143 22.38 -2.84 20.28
C ASN A 143 21.85 -2.26 21.60
N TYR A 144 20.76 -1.47 21.56
CA TYR A 144 20.19 -0.88 22.77
C TYR A 144 19.20 -1.83 23.44
N SER A 145 19.24 -1.83 24.76
CA SER A 145 18.32 -2.56 25.64
C SER A 145 16.99 -1.83 25.84
N ASP A 146 17.00 -0.51 25.67
CA ASP A 146 15.83 0.36 25.78
C ASP A 146 15.96 1.54 24.81
N ILE A 147 14.86 1.89 24.14
CA ILE A 147 14.77 3.01 23.20
C ILE A 147 13.54 3.84 23.55
N TRP A 148 13.72 5.16 23.68
CA TRP A 148 12.64 6.08 24.00
C TRP A 148 12.65 7.32 23.11
N ASN A 149 11.51 8.00 23.12
CA ASN A 149 11.34 9.30 22.48
C ASN A 149 11.57 10.41 23.51
N ASP A 150 12.64 11.17 23.32
CA ASP A 150 12.99 12.35 24.11
C ASP A 150 12.60 13.62 23.33
N ASP A 151 11.38 14.10 23.56
CA ASP A 151 10.81 15.30 22.95
C ASP A 151 10.96 15.38 21.41
N GLY A 152 10.67 14.26 20.73
CA GLY A 152 10.76 14.14 19.28
C GLY A 152 12.12 13.64 18.78
N LYS A 153 13.04 13.26 19.67
CA LYS A 153 14.35 12.70 19.33
C LYS A 153 14.49 11.28 19.87
N LEU A 154 14.89 10.32 19.03
CA LEU A 154 15.17 8.97 19.50
C LEU A 154 16.43 8.94 20.37
N LYS A 155 16.37 8.16 21.45
CA LYS A 155 17.46 7.88 22.38
C LYS A 155 17.48 6.40 22.72
N GLY A 156 18.66 5.87 23.03
CA GLY A 156 18.82 4.48 23.45
C GLY A 156 19.88 4.32 24.54
N LYS A 157 19.79 3.22 25.29
CA LYS A 157 20.76 2.79 26.31
C LYS A 157 21.01 1.29 26.27
#